data_AF-A0A9W9ES48-F1
#
_entry.id   AF-A0A9W9ES48-F1
#
_cell.length_a   1.000
_cell.length_b   1.000
_cell.length_c   1.000
_cell.angle_alpha   90.00
_cell.angle_beta   90.00
_cell.angle_gamma   90.00
#
_symmetry.space_group_name_H-M   'P 1'
#
loop_
_entity.id
_entity.type
_entity.pdbx_description
1 polymer ?
#
loop_
_entity_poly.entity_id
_entity_poly.type
_entity_poly.pdbx_seq_one_letter_code
_entity_poly.pdbx_strand_id
1 'polypeptide(L)'
;MLPTSRGSISLTSKDPLAAPRIDPNYYATELDRTAIRAGVRHVPQVYQETEALKDVIEAETPPEGYPPLRTDSSDEEIDARVRRGNTFFHPGGSCAMDKAVDSVWRLYGVKGLRVVDASVLPTPIAAHYQICTYTLAERAADFIKAIAS
;
A
#
# COMPACT_ATOMS: atom_id res chain seq x y z
N MET A 1 -0.71 7.98 0.04
CA MET A 1 -1.22 7.71 1.42
C MET A 1 -0.08 7.22 2.29
N LEU A 2 -0.16 7.43 3.61
CA LEU A 2 0.82 6.93 4.59
C LEU A 2 0.11 6.00 5.59
N PRO A 3 -0.26 4.77 5.19
CA PRO A 3 -1.01 3.87 6.06
C PRO A 3 -0.19 3.48 7.28
N THR A 4 -0.88 3.37 8.41
CA THR A 4 -0.30 2.95 9.70
C THR A 4 -0.55 1.49 10.02
N SER A 5 -1.54 0.86 9.39
CA SER A 5 -1.74 -0.58 9.44
C SER A 5 -0.50 -1.33 8.90
N ARG A 6 -0.23 -2.50 9.47
CA ARG A 6 0.87 -3.37 9.05
C ARG A 6 0.35 -4.78 8.87
N GLY A 7 0.70 -5.35 7.72
CA GLY A 7 0.36 -6.71 7.33
C GLY A 7 1.56 -7.64 7.39
N SER A 8 1.39 -8.82 6.78
CA SER A 8 2.42 -9.84 6.66
C SER A 8 2.34 -10.57 5.32
N ILE A 9 3.46 -11.17 4.94
CA ILE A 9 3.56 -12.15 3.87
C ILE A 9 4.32 -13.36 4.41
N SER A 10 3.81 -14.56 4.17
CA SER A 10 4.44 -15.80 4.64
C SER A 10 4.34 -16.92 3.61
N LEU A 11 5.32 -17.83 3.65
CA LEU A 11 5.31 -19.04 2.82
C LEU A 11 4.17 -19.98 3.26
N THR A 12 3.53 -20.61 2.29
CA THR A 12 2.48 -21.62 2.52
C THR A 12 3.01 -23.04 2.38
N SER A 13 4.16 -23.22 1.70
CA SER A 13 4.78 -24.51 1.49
C SER A 13 6.29 -24.35 1.20
N LYS A 14 6.98 -25.47 0.89
CA LYS A 14 8.38 -25.48 0.44
C LYS A 14 8.54 -25.26 -1.08
N ASP A 15 7.46 -25.35 -1.85
CA ASP A 15 7.49 -25.11 -3.30
C ASP A 15 7.63 -23.60 -3.55
N PRO A 16 8.71 -23.13 -4.20
CA PRO A 16 8.91 -21.70 -4.47
C PRO A 16 7.89 -21.12 -5.47
N LEU A 17 7.13 -21.96 -6.19
CA LEU A 17 6.07 -21.53 -7.10
C LEU A 17 4.69 -21.45 -6.44
N ALA A 18 4.55 -21.94 -5.20
CA ALA A 18 3.30 -21.86 -4.48
C ALA A 18 2.97 -20.41 -4.10
N ALA A 19 1.70 -20.04 -4.26
CA ALA A 19 1.24 -18.71 -3.87
C ALA A 19 1.47 -18.47 -2.37
N PRO A 20 2.07 -17.32 -1.99
CA PRO A 20 2.28 -16.98 -0.58
C PRO A 20 0.95 -16.60 0.08
N ARG A 21 0.91 -16.65 1.41
CA ARG A 21 -0.16 -16.05 2.19
C ARG A 21 0.15 -14.57 2.37
N ILE A 22 -0.70 -13.70 1.84
CA ILE A 22 -0.57 -12.25 1.96
C ILE A 22 -1.77 -11.74 2.75
N ASP A 23 -1.49 -11.04 3.84
CA ASP A 23 -2.49 -10.32 4.62
C ASP A 23 -1.99 -8.89 4.85
N PRO A 24 -2.44 -7.90 4.05
CA PRO A 24 -2.06 -6.50 4.24
C PRO A 24 -2.61 -5.88 5.53
N ASN A 25 -3.59 -6.53 6.17
CA ASN A 25 -4.26 -6.07 7.39
C ASN A 25 -4.84 -4.65 7.22
N TYR A 26 -5.56 -4.43 6.11
CA TYR A 26 -6.09 -3.11 5.75
C TYR A 26 -7.01 -2.54 6.84
N TYR A 27 -6.88 -1.24 7.09
CA TYR A 27 -7.74 -0.49 8.01
C TYR A 27 -7.76 -1.04 9.45
N ALA A 28 -6.67 -1.66 9.90
CA ALA A 28 -6.55 -2.19 11.25
C ALA A 28 -6.45 -1.10 12.32
N THR A 29 -5.91 0.07 11.98
CA THR A 29 -5.75 1.20 12.90
C THR A 29 -6.90 2.20 12.80
N GLU A 30 -7.17 2.91 13.91
CA GLU A 30 -8.16 4.00 13.92
C GLU A 30 -7.78 5.16 13.00
N LEU A 31 -6.48 5.45 12.87
CA LEU A 31 -6.02 6.51 11.97
C LEU A 31 -6.35 6.18 10.51
N ASP A 32 -6.13 4.93 10.08
CA ASP A 32 -6.44 4.52 8.72
C ASP A 32 -7.96 4.50 8.47
N ARG A 33 -8.76 4.06 9.45
CA ARG A 33 -10.24 4.12 9.39
C ARG A 33 -10.76 5.55 9.31
N THR A 34 -10.25 6.44 10.16
CA THR A 34 -10.62 7.86 10.16
C THR A 34 -10.32 8.51 8.80
N ALA A 35 -9.12 8.28 8.27
CA ALA A 35 -8.69 8.83 6.99
C ALA A 35 -9.55 8.33 5.82
N ILE A 36 -9.85 7.03 5.75
CA ILE A 36 -10.66 6.49 4.66
C ILE A 36 -12.12 6.94 4.74
N ARG A 37 -12.70 7.03 5.95
CA ARG A 37 -14.07 7.55 6.15
C ARG A 37 -14.18 9.00 5.68
N ALA A 38 -13.20 9.85 6.02
CA ALA A 38 -13.15 11.22 5.53
C ALA A 38 -13.07 11.27 4.00
N GLY A 39 -12.20 10.47 3.39
CA GLY A 39 -12.07 10.39 1.93
C GLY A 39 -13.36 9.93 1.23
N VAL A 40 -14.00 8.89 1.76
CA VAL A 40 -15.25 8.33 1.22
C VAL A 40 -16.40 9.33 1.25
N ARG A 41 -16.51 10.16 2.30
CA ARG A 41 -17.53 11.23 2.35
C ARG A 41 -17.20 12.42 1.46
N HIS A 42 -15.92 12.71 1.28
CA HIS A 42 -15.46 13.85 0.49
C HIS A 42 -15.65 13.65 -1.02
N VAL A 43 -15.44 12.43 -1.52
CA VAL A 43 -15.61 12.10 -2.95
C VAL A 43 -17.00 12.48 -3.51
N PRO A 44 -18.13 12.02 -2.94
CA PRO A 44 -19.46 12.40 -3.43
C PRO A 44 -19.74 13.89 -3.24
N GLN A 45 -19.21 14.51 -2.18
CA GLN A 45 -19.32 15.97 -1.99
C GLN A 45 -18.67 16.72 -3.15
N VAL A 46 -17.44 16.35 -3.54
CA VAL A 46 -16.73 16.96 -4.68
C VAL A 46 -17.52 16.82 -5.98
N TYR A 47 -18.11 15.65 -6.23
CA TYR A 47 -18.91 15.42 -7.44
C TYR A 47 -20.17 16.30 -7.50
N GLN A 48 -20.85 16.47 -6.36
CA GLN A 48 -22.07 17.26 -6.25
C GLN A 48 -21.82 18.77 -6.29
N GLU A 49 -20.72 19.23 -5.71
CA GLU A 49 -20.37 20.66 -5.63
C GLU A 49 -19.60 21.17 -6.86
N THR A 50 -19.06 20.27 -7.70
CA THR A 50 -18.34 20.67 -8.91
C THR A 50 -19.29 20.81 -10.09
N GLU A 51 -19.46 22.05 -10.57
CA GLU A 51 -20.36 22.39 -11.69
C GLU A 51 -20.13 21.55 -12.95
N ALA A 52 -18.87 21.21 -13.28
CA ALA A 52 -18.56 20.39 -14.45
C ALA A 52 -18.88 18.90 -14.28
N LEU A 53 -19.13 18.43 -13.06
CA LEU A 53 -19.34 17.02 -12.73
C LEU A 53 -20.81 16.70 -12.40
N LYS A 54 -21.55 17.66 -11.85
CA LYS A 54 -22.92 17.45 -11.35
C LYS A 54 -23.91 16.90 -12.38
N ASP A 55 -23.75 17.28 -13.66
CA ASP A 55 -24.63 16.84 -14.75
C ASP A 55 -24.14 15.56 -15.45
N VAL A 56 -22.94 15.08 -15.09
CA VAL A 56 -22.29 13.91 -15.70
C VAL A 56 -22.29 12.70 -14.77
N ILE A 57 -22.33 12.93 -13.45
CA ILE A 57 -22.30 11.89 -12.42
C ILE A 57 -23.69 11.77 -11.79
N GLU A 58 -24.42 10.72 -12.12
CA GLU A 58 -25.75 10.45 -11.54
C GLU A 58 -25.66 9.89 -10.12
N ALA A 59 -24.91 8.80 -9.93
CA ALA A 59 -24.77 8.12 -8.65
C ALA A 59 -23.50 7.24 -8.59
N GLU A 60 -23.10 6.85 -7.37
CA GLU A 60 -22.11 5.79 -7.20
C GLU A 60 -22.65 4.46 -7.74
N THR A 61 -21.83 3.70 -8.45
CA THR A 61 -22.08 2.27 -8.73
C THR A 61 -21.37 1.44 -7.66
N PRO A 62 -22.09 0.96 -6.63
CA PRO A 62 -21.46 0.20 -5.57
C PRO A 62 -21.12 -1.22 -6.06
N PRO A 63 -20.15 -1.88 -5.42
CA PRO A 63 -19.95 -3.31 -5.61
C PRO A 63 -21.19 -4.12 -5.20
N GLU A 64 -21.36 -5.30 -5.80
CA GLU A 64 -22.48 -6.19 -5.50
C GLU A 64 -22.66 -6.44 -4.00
N GLY A 65 -23.91 -6.35 -3.53
CA GLY A 65 -24.27 -6.56 -2.12
C GLY A 65 -24.07 -5.36 -1.20
N TYR A 66 -23.68 -4.18 -1.72
CA TYR A 66 -23.52 -2.97 -0.92
C TYR A 66 -24.43 -1.82 -1.40
N PRO A 67 -25.01 -1.02 -0.47
CA PRO A 67 -25.72 0.20 -0.83
C PRO A 67 -24.74 1.29 -1.28
N PRO A 68 -25.14 2.24 -2.13
CA PRO A 68 -24.31 3.40 -2.47
C PRO A 68 -23.90 4.19 -1.22
N LEU A 69 -22.63 4.58 -1.14
CA LEU A 69 -22.11 5.47 -0.11
C LEU A 69 -22.32 6.92 -0.50
N ARG A 70 -22.63 7.74 0.51
CA ARG A 70 -22.99 9.15 0.39
C ARG A 70 -22.22 9.96 1.43
N THR A 71 -22.30 11.28 1.33
CA THR A 71 -21.66 12.20 2.29
C THR A 71 -22.17 11.98 3.73
N ASP A 72 -23.42 11.53 3.88
CA ASP A 72 -24.08 11.24 5.16
C ASP A 72 -24.06 9.76 5.58
N SER A 73 -23.36 8.88 4.83
CA SER A 73 -23.21 7.48 5.22
C SER A 73 -22.56 7.34 6.59
N SER A 74 -22.99 6.34 7.37
CA SER A 74 -22.47 6.08 8.71
C SER A 74 -21.04 5.52 8.66
N ASP A 75 -20.32 5.63 9.77
CA ASP A 75 -18.98 5.04 9.88
C ASP A 75 -19.03 3.51 9.69
N GLU A 76 -20.08 2.85 10.19
CA GLU A 76 -20.30 1.42 10.06
C GLU A 76 -20.53 0.98 8.60
N GLU A 77 -21.29 1.75 7.83
CA GLU A 77 -21.54 1.48 6.41
C GLU A 77 -20.23 1.59 5.62
N ILE A 78 -19.44 2.63 5.87
CA ILE A 78 -18.15 2.84 5.22
C ILE A 78 -17.17 1.73 5.62
N ASP A 79 -17.06 1.42 6.91
CA ASP A 79 -16.19 0.35 7.41
C ASP A 79 -16.55 -1.01 6.81
N ALA A 80 -17.83 -1.36 6.76
CA ALA A 80 -18.31 -2.59 6.14
C ALA A 80 -17.91 -2.66 4.66
N ARG A 81 -17.92 -1.53 3.95
CA ARG A 81 -17.51 -1.45 2.54
C ARG A 81 -16.01 -1.64 2.37
N VAL A 82 -15.20 -0.94 3.15
CA VAL A 82 -13.74 -0.89 2.97
C VAL A 82 -13.05 -2.15 3.48
N ARG A 83 -13.69 -2.94 4.37
CA ARG A 83 -13.19 -4.26 4.84
C ARG A 83 -12.89 -5.26 3.73
N ARG A 84 -13.52 -5.13 2.55
CA ARG A 84 -13.13 -5.91 1.35
C ARG A 84 -11.64 -5.74 1.01
N GLY A 85 -11.04 -4.62 1.37
CA GLY A 85 -9.70 -4.24 1.00
C GLY A 85 -9.63 -3.77 -0.46
N ASN A 86 -8.82 -2.75 -0.70
CA ASN A 86 -8.41 -2.40 -2.05
C ASN A 86 -6.95 -2.00 -2.02
N THR A 87 -6.25 -2.28 -3.12
CA THR A 87 -4.84 -1.97 -3.24
C THR A 87 -4.63 -0.86 -4.25
N PHE A 88 -3.68 0.03 -3.94
CA PHE A 88 -3.10 0.95 -4.93
C PHE A 88 -1.86 0.33 -5.61
N PHE A 89 -1.65 -0.97 -5.43
CA PHE A 89 -0.54 -1.73 -6.00
C PHE A 89 0.85 -1.19 -5.60
N HIS A 90 0.96 -0.66 -4.38
CA HIS A 90 2.20 -0.17 -3.79
C HIS A 90 2.62 -0.97 -2.52
N PRO A 91 2.76 -2.30 -2.57
CA PRO A 91 3.28 -3.06 -1.44
C PRO A 91 4.77 -2.75 -1.21
N GLY A 92 5.19 -2.81 0.06
CA GLY A 92 6.59 -2.62 0.44
C GLY A 92 6.83 -2.98 1.91
N GLY A 93 8.10 -2.96 2.33
CA GLY A 93 8.49 -3.17 3.73
C GLY A 93 8.55 -4.61 4.23
N SER A 94 8.38 -5.62 3.36
CA SER A 94 8.46 -7.04 3.75
C SER A 94 9.89 -7.52 4.08
N CYS A 95 10.92 -6.79 3.63
CA CYS A 95 12.32 -6.99 3.96
C CYS A 95 12.98 -5.67 4.35
N ALA A 96 12.31 -4.88 5.21
CA ALA A 96 12.68 -3.51 5.55
C ALA A 96 14.15 -3.33 5.97
N MET A 97 14.74 -2.20 5.56
CA MET A 97 16.02 -1.71 6.08
C MET A 97 15.97 -1.57 7.61
N ASP A 98 17.12 -1.84 8.25
CA ASP A 98 17.32 -1.89 9.70
C ASP A 98 16.51 -2.96 10.44
N LYS A 99 15.86 -3.87 9.69
CA LYS A 99 15.16 -5.05 10.23
C LYS A 99 15.62 -6.35 9.57
N ALA A 100 15.66 -6.38 8.24
CA ALA A 100 16.06 -7.55 7.45
C ALA A 100 17.35 -7.31 6.66
N VAL A 101 17.53 -6.07 6.18
CA VAL A 101 18.75 -5.65 5.48
C VAL A 101 19.39 -4.44 6.16
N ASP A 102 20.69 -4.24 5.99
CA ASP A 102 21.38 -3.05 6.48
C ASP A 102 21.23 -1.83 5.56
N SER A 103 21.89 -0.72 5.91
CA SER A 103 21.86 0.56 5.18
C SER A 103 22.48 0.51 3.78
N VAL A 104 23.10 -0.61 3.40
CA VAL A 104 23.64 -0.87 2.05
C VAL A 104 23.05 -2.17 1.48
N TRP A 105 21.81 -2.47 1.89
CA TRP A 105 20.92 -3.51 1.39
C TRP A 105 21.41 -4.95 1.57
N ARG A 106 22.44 -5.19 2.40
CA ARG A 106 22.93 -6.56 2.67
C ARG A 106 21.96 -7.28 3.59
N LEU A 107 21.56 -8.49 3.19
CA LEU A 107 20.69 -9.32 4.02
C LEU A 107 21.45 -9.79 5.27
N TYR A 108 20.88 -9.57 6.45
CA TYR A 108 21.50 -10.02 7.68
C TYR A 108 21.67 -11.54 7.70
N GLY A 109 22.85 -11.99 8.15
CA GLY A 109 23.17 -13.42 8.28
C GLY A 109 23.54 -14.14 6.98
N VAL A 110 23.45 -13.49 5.81
CA VAL A 110 23.78 -14.10 4.51
C VAL A 110 24.88 -13.32 3.81
N LYS A 111 26.00 -13.99 3.51
CA LYS A 111 27.12 -13.37 2.78
C LYS A 111 26.81 -13.27 1.28
N GLY A 112 27.16 -12.14 0.67
CA GLY A 112 27.05 -11.95 -0.77
C GLY A 112 25.63 -11.74 -1.31
N LEU A 113 24.62 -11.59 -0.43
CA LEU A 113 23.23 -11.37 -0.83
C LEU A 113 22.74 -9.97 -0.44
N ARG A 114 22.02 -9.34 -1.37
CA ARG A 114 21.32 -8.07 -1.16
C ARG A 114 19.87 -8.17 -1.63
N VAL A 115 18.99 -7.35 -1.07
CA VAL A 115 17.61 -7.17 -1.54
C VAL A 115 17.44 -5.72 -1.98
N VAL A 116 17.03 -5.49 -3.24
CA VAL A 116 16.98 -4.14 -3.83
C VAL A 116 15.67 -3.99 -4.60
N ASP A 117 14.58 -3.78 -3.86
CA ASP A 117 13.25 -3.49 -4.39
C ASP A 117 12.41 -2.73 -3.34
N ALA A 118 11.11 -2.57 -3.55
CA ALA A 118 10.23 -1.87 -2.60
C ALA A 118 10.10 -2.57 -1.23
N SER A 119 10.50 -3.84 -1.10
CA SER A 119 10.43 -4.59 0.16
C SER A 119 11.33 -3.99 1.24
N VAL A 120 12.40 -3.27 0.86
CA VAL A 120 13.34 -2.69 1.82
C VAL A 120 12.92 -1.34 2.37
N LEU A 121 11.86 -0.73 1.81
CA LEU A 121 11.33 0.54 2.29
C LEU A 121 10.79 0.37 3.73
N PRO A 122 11.36 1.03 4.76
CA PRO A 122 11.00 0.80 6.15
C PRO A 122 9.63 1.39 6.52
N THR A 123 9.19 2.39 5.75
CA THR A 123 7.89 3.07 5.90
C THR A 123 7.29 3.33 4.53
N PRO A 124 5.94 3.41 4.42
CA PRO A 124 5.30 3.79 3.18
C PRO A 124 5.73 5.19 2.72
N ILE A 125 5.93 5.35 1.42
CA ILE A 125 6.22 6.65 0.80
C ILE A 125 4.96 7.13 0.09
N ALA A 126 4.57 8.39 0.29
CA ALA A 126 3.42 8.99 -0.37
C ALA A 126 3.74 9.34 -1.85
N ALA A 127 3.99 8.32 -2.67
CA ALA A 127 4.31 8.43 -4.09
C ALA A 127 3.87 7.16 -4.84
N HIS A 128 3.92 7.20 -6.17
CA HIS A 128 3.88 5.99 -6.98
C HIS A 128 5.19 5.23 -6.82
N TYR A 129 5.13 3.96 -6.41
CA TYR A 129 6.33 3.23 -5.98
C TYR A 129 7.37 3.03 -7.08
N GLN A 130 6.97 3.09 -8.35
CA GLN A 130 7.88 3.01 -9.50
C GLN A 130 9.07 3.97 -9.35
N ILE A 131 8.84 5.25 -9.04
CA ILE A 131 9.95 6.22 -8.93
C ILE A 131 10.83 5.94 -7.71
N CYS A 132 10.23 5.51 -6.60
CA CYS A 132 10.96 5.14 -5.38
C CYS A 132 11.88 3.95 -5.65
N THR A 133 11.35 2.92 -6.32
CA THR A 133 12.09 1.69 -6.65
C THR A 133 13.21 1.97 -7.64
N TYR A 134 12.98 2.76 -8.69
CA TYR A 134 14.06 3.12 -9.62
C TYR A 134 15.17 3.89 -8.93
N THR A 135 14.83 4.91 -8.14
CA THR A 135 15.83 5.73 -7.43
C THR A 135 16.67 4.87 -6.48
N LEU A 136 16.04 3.95 -5.76
CA LEU A 136 16.72 3.01 -4.86
C LEU A 136 17.64 2.05 -5.64
N ALA A 137 17.16 1.51 -6.76
CA ALA A 137 17.90 0.57 -7.59
C ALA A 137 19.15 1.22 -8.22
N GLU A 138 19.03 2.43 -8.76
CA GLU A 138 20.15 3.20 -9.32
C GLU A 138 21.24 3.44 -8.26
N ARG A 139 20.83 3.89 -7.06
CA ARG A 139 21.76 4.13 -5.96
C ARG A 139 22.47 2.85 -5.52
N ALA A 140 21.74 1.73 -5.45
CA ALA A 140 22.31 0.43 -5.10
C ALA A 140 23.29 -0.06 -6.17
N ALA A 141 22.98 0.12 -7.45
CA ALA A 141 23.86 -0.24 -8.55
C ALA A 141 25.19 0.51 -8.49
N ASP A 142 25.16 1.83 -8.24
CA ASP A 142 26.38 2.64 -8.05
C ASP A 142 27.22 2.17 -6.87
N PHE A 143 26.57 1.87 -5.74
CA PHE A 143 27.26 1.34 -4.57
C PHE A 143 27.92 -0.01 -4.86
N ILE A 144 27.20 -0.92 -5.54
CA ILE A 144 27.69 -2.26 -5.89
C ILE A 144 28.88 -2.18 -6.87
N LYS A 145 28.83 -1.27 -7.85
CA LYS A 145 29.95 -1.04 -8.76
C LYS A 145 31.20 -0.55 -8.01
N ALA A 146 31.04 0.39 -7.08
CA ALA A 146 32.15 1.00 -6.34
C ALA A 146 32.87 0.06 -5.37
N ILE A 147 32.22 -1.00 -4.89
CA ILE A 147 32.85 -2.02 -4.03
C ILE A 147 33.45 -3.19 -4.81
N ALA A 148 33.13 -3.30 -6.10
CA ALA A 148 33.65 -4.35 -6.98
C ALA A 148 34.93 -3.91 -7.71
N SER A 149 35.20 -2.60 -7.75
CA SER A 149 36.47 -1.98 -8.16
C SER A 149 37.47 -1.93 -7.00
#